data_AF-A0A4Y7PMP4-F1
#
_entry.id   AF-A0A4Y7PMP4-F1
#
_cell.length_a   1.000
_cell.length_b   1.000
_cell.length_c   1.000
_cell.angle_alpha   90.00
_cell.angle_beta   90.00
_cell.angle_gamma   90.00
#
_symmetry.space_group_name_H-M   'P 1'
#
loop_
_entity.id
_entity.type
_entity.pdbx_description
1 polymer ?
#
loop_
_entity_poly.entity_id
_entity_poly.type
_entity_poly.pdbx_seq_one_letter_code
_entity_poly.pdbx_strand_id
1 'polypeptide(L)'
;LWFNDGNIILTTDTSVFRVHRGILGMHSSVFDDTFTLPQLCSDEVNPMFDGFPVVEICDADSDFTHLLHFFYDRRYYQRGTETTFDIISGLLRMSTKYQLDGLRAEIISHLALAYPSTLEKYLEAVDPNTHLPLFPPFQGQHFAIVALARETGASALLPAALWRSSCVPPDEIVNGI
;
A
#
# COMPACT_ATOMS: atom_id res chain seq x y z
N LEU A 1 -15.38 1.72 -7.43
CA LEU A 1 -14.98 2.95 -8.15
C LEU A 1 -15.42 2.82 -9.61
N TRP A 2 -16.27 3.70 -10.12
CA TRP A 2 -16.92 3.51 -11.43
C TRP A 2 -16.94 4.79 -12.25
N PHE A 3 -16.25 4.77 -13.40
CA PHE A 3 -16.25 5.86 -14.37
C PHE A 3 -17.09 5.50 -15.60
N ASN A 4 -17.97 6.42 -16.01
CA ASN A 4 -18.86 6.22 -17.16
C ASN A 4 -18.09 6.13 -18.49
N ASP A 5 -16.93 6.79 -18.58
CA ASP A 5 -16.00 6.80 -19.70
C ASP A 5 -14.85 5.78 -19.55
N GLY A 6 -14.85 4.98 -18.47
CA GLY A 6 -13.87 3.92 -18.27
C GLY A 6 -13.93 2.88 -19.39
N ASN A 7 -12.74 2.42 -19.81
CA ASN A 7 -12.55 1.54 -20.96
C ASN A 7 -12.03 0.13 -20.59
N ILE A 8 -11.90 -0.15 -19.30
CA ILE A 8 -11.55 -1.47 -18.76
C ILE A 8 -12.31 -1.73 -17.46
N ILE A 9 -12.71 -2.98 -17.26
CA ILE A 9 -13.32 -3.45 -16.02
C ILE A 9 -12.29 -4.28 -15.25
N LEU A 10 -12.08 -3.94 -13.99
CA LEU A 10 -11.21 -4.69 -13.09
C LEU A 10 -12.09 -5.34 -12.01
N THR A 11 -11.87 -6.62 -11.74
CA THR A 11 -12.59 -7.35 -10.69
C THR A 11 -11.60 -7.84 -9.64
N THR A 12 -11.94 -7.71 -8.38
CA THR A 12 -11.26 -8.39 -7.26
C THR A 12 -12.23 -9.46 -6.72
N ASP A 13 -11.83 -10.16 -5.66
CA ASP A 13 -12.69 -11.15 -4.98
C ASP A 13 -14.06 -10.58 -4.55
N THR A 14 -14.12 -9.29 -4.24
CA THR A 14 -15.29 -8.65 -3.62
C THR A 14 -15.80 -7.42 -4.37
N SER A 15 -14.98 -6.79 -5.21
CA SER A 15 -15.31 -5.51 -5.83
C SER A 15 -15.16 -5.53 -7.36
N VAL A 16 -15.94 -4.67 -8.00
CA VAL A 16 -15.86 -4.43 -9.44
C VAL A 16 -15.62 -2.95 -9.69
N PHE A 17 -14.66 -2.66 -10.55
CA PHE A 17 -14.22 -1.32 -10.89
C PHE A 17 -14.31 -1.09 -12.39
N ARG A 18 -14.73 0.10 -12.79
CA ARG A 18 -14.66 0.54 -14.19
C ARG A 18 -13.77 1.77 -14.27
N VAL A 19 -12.63 1.63 -14.92
CA VAL A 19 -11.52 2.60 -14.87
C VAL A 19 -10.88 2.77 -16.26
N HIS A 20 -9.85 3.61 -16.35
CA HIS A 20 -9.14 3.93 -17.59
C HIS A 20 -7.80 3.22 -17.66
N ARG A 21 -7.64 2.31 -18.62
CA ARG A 21 -6.39 1.58 -18.88
C ARG A 21 -5.17 2.49 -18.95
N GLY A 22 -5.30 3.63 -19.65
CA GLY A 22 -4.20 4.58 -19.83
C GLY A 22 -3.71 5.22 -18.53
N ILE A 23 -4.57 5.40 -17.52
CA ILE A 23 -4.16 5.94 -16.22
C ILE A 23 -3.31 4.91 -15.48
N LEU A 24 -3.72 3.63 -15.48
CA LEU A 24 -2.93 2.56 -14.86
C LEU A 24 -1.58 2.39 -15.56
N GLY A 25 -1.58 2.30 -16.90
CA GLY A 25 -0.35 2.15 -17.70
C GLY A 25 0.61 3.34 -17.59
N MET A 26 0.09 4.56 -17.41
CA MET A 26 0.92 5.75 -17.19
C MET A 26 1.71 5.67 -15.88
N HIS A 27 1.14 5.03 -14.85
CA HIS A 27 1.79 4.91 -13.54
C HIS A 27 2.66 3.67 -13.42
N SER A 28 2.31 2.57 -14.08
CA SER A 28 3.11 1.34 -14.08
C SER A 28 2.96 0.56 -15.38
N SER A 29 4.11 0.21 -15.96
CA SER A 29 4.19 -0.70 -17.11
C SER A 29 3.72 -2.12 -16.76
N VAL A 30 3.73 -2.52 -15.48
CA VAL A 30 3.26 -3.83 -15.04
C VAL A 30 1.77 -4.00 -15.37
N PHE A 31 0.99 -2.92 -15.31
CA PHE A 31 -0.42 -2.97 -15.69
C PHE A 31 -0.60 -3.28 -17.18
N ASP A 32 0.25 -2.76 -18.06
CA ASP A 32 0.16 -3.07 -19.48
C ASP A 32 0.44 -4.55 -19.77
N ASP A 33 1.39 -5.16 -19.07
CA ASP A 33 1.64 -6.60 -19.12
C ASP A 33 0.45 -7.39 -18.56
N THR A 34 -0.11 -6.92 -17.43
CA THR A 34 -1.27 -7.56 -16.76
C THR A 34 -2.52 -7.56 -17.65
N PHE A 35 -2.70 -6.53 -18.48
CA PHE A 35 -3.84 -6.43 -19.41
C PHE A 35 -3.65 -7.20 -20.72
N THR A 36 -2.45 -7.69 -21.01
CA THR A 36 -2.13 -8.37 -22.27
C THR A 36 -1.84 -9.86 -22.11
N LEU A 37 -1.45 -10.28 -20.91
CA LEU A 37 -1.16 -11.67 -20.58
C LEU A 37 -2.38 -12.39 -19.97
N PRO A 38 -2.54 -13.70 -20.24
CA PRO A 38 -3.52 -14.51 -19.51
C PRO A 38 -3.16 -14.50 -18.02
N GLN A 39 -4.08 -14.08 -17.17
CA GLN A 39 -3.85 -14.05 -15.73
C GLN A 39 -3.99 -15.46 -15.17
N LEU A 40 -3.06 -15.88 -14.32
CA LEU A 40 -3.03 -17.22 -13.72
C LEU A 40 -4.20 -17.50 -12.76
N CYS A 41 -4.96 -16.46 -12.40
CA CYS A 41 -6.07 -16.55 -11.46
C CYS A 41 -7.41 -16.82 -12.15
N SER A 42 -7.46 -16.68 -13.48
CA SER A 42 -8.66 -16.99 -14.27
C SER A 42 -8.39 -18.10 -15.29
N ASP A 43 -9.24 -19.12 -15.29
CA ASP A 43 -9.24 -20.18 -16.32
C ASP A 43 -9.93 -19.71 -17.62
N GLU A 44 -10.51 -18.51 -17.63
CA GLU A 44 -11.29 -17.97 -18.75
C GLU A 44 -10.45 -17.04 -19.64
N VAL A 45 -10.35 -17.41 -20.91
CA VAL A 45 -9.69 -16.59 -21.94
C VAL A 45 -10.59 -15.40 -22.28
N ASN A 46 -10.25 -14.22 -21.76
CA ASN A 46 -10.83 -12.91 -22.07
C ASN A 46 -12.34 -12.77 -21.76
N PRO A 47 -12.74 -12.78 -20.47
CA PRO A 47 -14.10 -12.41 -20.10
C PRO A 47 -14.42 -10.98 -20.57
N MET A 48 -15.53 -10.82 -21.30
CA MET A 48 -16.08 -9.51 -21.65
C MET A 48 -17.34 -9.28 -20.82
N PHE A 49 -17.44 -8.12 -20.18
CA PHE A 49 -18.65 -7.68 -19.49
C PHE A 49 -19.13 -6.38 -20.11
N ASP A 50 -20.38 -6.38 -20.57
CA ASP A 50 -20.99 -5.22 -21.26
C ASP A 50 -20.15 -4.68 -22.44
N GLY A 51 -19.45 -5.58 -23.13
CA GLY A 51 -18.58 -5.24 -24.27
C GLY A 51 -17.21 -4.67 -23.90
N PHE A 52 -16.85 -4.61 -22.61
CA PHE A 52 -15.55 -4.16 -22.13
C PHE A 52 -14.65 -5.33 -21.71
N PRO A 53 -13.32 -5.21 -21.87
CA PRO A 53 -12.38 -6.21 -21.36
C PRO A 53 -12.45 -6.25 -19.83
N VAL A 54 -12.61 -7.45 -19.27
CA VAL A 54 -12.57 -7.70 -17.83
C VAL A 54 -11.22 -8.31 -17.48
N VAL A 55 -10.59 -7.79 -16.44
CA VAL A 55 -9.32 -8.26 -15.92
C VAL A 55 -9.47 -8.53 -14.43
N GLU A 56 -9.12 -9.73 -14.01
CA GLU A 56 -9.24 -10.18 -12.63
C GLU A 56 -7.95 -9.89 -11.85
N ILE A 57 -8.07 -9.09 -10.81
CA ILE A 57 -6.97 -8.67 -9.97
C ILE A 57 -6.93 -9.57 -8.75
N CYS A 58 -5.88 -10.40 -8.64
CA CYS A 58 -5.67 -11.32 -7.52
C CYS A 58 -5.04 -10.66 -6.28
N ASP A 59 -5.13 -9.34 -6.19
CA ASP A 59 -4.66 -8.59 -5.03
C ASP A 59 -5.76 -8.47 -3.98
N ALA A 60 -5.36 -8.25 -2.73
CA ALA A 60 -6.31 -7.96 -1.66
C ALA A 60 -7.18 -6.75 -2.05
N ASP A 61 -8.49 -6.91 -1.97
CA ASP A 61 -9.45 -5.91 -2.43
C ASP A 61 -9.22 -4.54 -1.79
N SER A 62 -8.94 -4.52 -0.48
CA SER A 62 -8.64 -3.29 0.27
C SER A 62 -7.43 -2.54 -0.31
N ASP A 63 -6.34 -3.26 -0.55
CA ASP A 63 -5.07 -2.67 -0.99
C ASP A 63 -5.19 -2.15 -2.42
N PHE A 64 -5.83 -2.92 -3.30
CA PHE A 64 -6.05 -2.50 -4.68
C PHE A 64 -7.03 -1.33 -4.76
N THR A 65 -8.06 -1.31 -3.91
CA THR A 65 -8.98 -0.17 -3.78
C THR A 65 -8.22 1.09 -3.37
N HIS A 66 -7.35 1.02 -2.37
CA HIS A 66 -6.50 2.14 -1.96
C HIS A 66 -5.64 2.66 -3.13
N LEU A 67 -5.05 1.76 -3.92
CA LEU A 67 -4.26 2.14 -5.09
C LEU A 67 -5.09 2.86 -6.15
N LEU A 68 -6.27 2.35 -6.48
CA LEU A 68 -7.16 3.01 -7.44
C LEU A 68 -7.55 4.40 -6.94
N HIS A 69 -7.94 4.53 -5.67
CA HIS A 69 -8.25 5.83 -5.10
C HIS A 69 -7.07 6.80 -5.18
N PHE A 70 -5.84 6.34 -4.94
CA PHE A 70 -4.64 7.17 -5.11
C PHE A 70 -4.45 7.69 -6.54
N PHE A 71 -4.68 6.86 -7.57
CA PHE A 71 -4.54 7.30 -8.96
C PHE A 71 -5.59 8.33 -9.38
N TYR A 72 -6.81 8.23 -8.84
CA TYR A 72 -7.93 9.07 -9.26
C TYR A 72 -8.19 10.26 -8.35
N ASP A 73 -7.72 10.24 -7.11
CA ASP A 73 -7.87 11.33 -6.15
C ASP A 73 -6.52 11.70 -5.53
N ARG A 74 -5.97 12.84 -5.97
CA ARG A 74 -4.71 13.39 -5.46
C ARG A 74 -4.76 13.78 -3.98
N ARG A 75 -5.96 13.88 -3.39
CA ARG A 75 -6.15 14.19 -1.96
C ARG A 75 -6.20 12.92 -1.10
N TYR A 76 -6.25 11.75 -1.74
CA TYR A 76 -6.42 10.48 -1.05
C TYR A 76 -5.24 10.15 -0.15
N TYR A 77 -4.02 10.40 -0.64
CA TYR A 77 -2.79 10.23 0.10
C TYR A 77 -1.78 11.29 -0.32
N GLN A 78 -1.17 11.93 0.67
CA GLN A 78 -0.08 12.89 0.50
C GLN A 78 0.93 12.68 1.63
N ARG A 79 2.22 12.62 1.30
CA ARG A 79 3.25 12.60 2.34
C ARG A 79 3.16 13.83 3.24
N GLY A 80 3.19 13.60 4.56
CA GLY A 80 3.16 14.65 5.57
C GLY A 80 1.76 15.08 6.00
N THR A 81 0.71 14.38 5.53
CA THR A 81 -0.65 14.51 6.05
C THR A 81 -1.05 13.25 6.81
N GLU A 82 -1.91 13.40 7.82
CA GLU A 82 -2.47 12.25 8.53
C GLU A 82 -3.15 11.26 7.55
N THR A 83 -3.06 9.98 7.88
CA THR A 83 -3.62 8.90 7.07
C THR A 83 -4.01 7.72 7.98
N THR A 84 -4.40 6.59 7.41
CA THR A 84 -4.66 5.35 8.17
C THR A 84 -3.58 4.31 7.88
N PHE A 85 -3.43 3.36 8.80
CA PHE A 85 -2.51 2.24 8.58
C PHE A 85 -2.90 1.41 7.35
N ASP A 86 -4.20 1.21 7.13
CA ASP A 86 -4.73 0.46 5.98
C ASP A 86 -4.33 1.11 4.65
N ILE A 87 -4.52 2.44 4.54
CA ILE A 87 -4.14 3.19 3.34
C ILE A 87 -2.63 3.09 3.10
N ILE A 88 -1.81 3.44 4.10
CA ILE A 88 -0.36 3.52 3.89
C ILE A 88 0.28 2.14 3.67
N SER A 89 -0.23 1.09 4.33
CA SER A 89 0.27 -0.27 4.16
C SER A 89 -0.16 -0.87 2.83
N GLY A 90 -1.43 -0.70 2.44
CA GLY A 90 -1.94 -1.14 1.14
C GLY A 90 -1.22 -0.44 -0.01
N LEU A 91 -1.04 0.88 0.06
CA LEU A 91 -0.27 1.61 -0.94
C LEU A 91 1.20 1.17 -0.99
N LEU A 92 1.83 0.81 0.15
CA LEU A 92 3.21 0.31 0.13
C LEU A 92 3.30 -1.06 -0.55
N ARG A 93 2.37 -1.98 -0.26
CA ARG A 93 2.30 -3.29 -0.93
C ARG A 93 2.09 -3.14 -2.43
N MET A 94 1.09 -2.37 -2.83
CA MET A 94 0.75 -2.17 -4.23
C MET A 94 1.84 -1.43 -5.00
N SER A 95 2.42 -0.38 -4.42
CA SER A 95 3.56 0.31 -5.05
C SER A 95 4.79 -0.56 -5.21
N THR A 96 4.99 -1.54 -4.33
CA THR A 96 6.05 -2.53 -4.46
C THR A 96 5.74 -3.54 -5.57
N LYS A 97 4.54 -4.12 -5.58
CA LYS A 97 4.13 -5.13 -6.54
C LYS A 97 4.11 -4.59 -7.97
N TYR A 98 3.53 -3.41 -8.16
CA TYR A 98 3.38 -2.78 -9.47
C TYR A 98 4.52 -1.81 -9.79
N GLN A 99 5.64 -1.84 -9.07
CA GLN A 99 6.85 -1.06 -9.38
C GLN A 99 6.58 0.46 -9.51
N LEU A 100 5.75 1.01 -8.62
CA LEU A 100 5.47 2.43 -8.52
C LEU A 100 6.56 3.12 -7.68
N ASP A 101 7.79 3.16 -8.19
CA ASP A 101 8.97 3.54 -7.40
C ASP A 101 8.87 4.90 -6.72
N GLY A 102 8.28 5.89 -7.39
CA GLY A 102 8.04 7.22 -6.82
C GLY A 102 7.11 7.18 -5.61
N LEU A 103 5.96 6.50 -5.74
CA LEU A 103 5.00 6.32 -4.65
C LEU A 103 5.61 5.50 -3.50
N ARG A 104 6.31 4.42 -3.84
CA ARG A 104 7.00 3.56 -2.86
C ARG A 104 7.99 4.35 -2.03
N ALA A 105 8.86 5.14 -2.67
CA ALA A 105 9.83 5.98 -1.99
C ALA A 105 9.14 7.03 -1.10
N GLU A 106 8.05 7.63 -1.58
CA GLU A 106 7.25 8.58 -0.82
C GLU A 106 6.68 7.97 0.47
N ILE A 107 6.09 6.77 0.37
CA ILE A 107 5.50 6.06 1.52
C ILE A 107 6.56 5.62 2.52
N ILE A 108 7.68 5.06 2.06
CA ILE A 108 8.79 4.69 2.94
C ILE A 108 9.31 5.93 3.67
N SER A 109 9.46 7.06 2.97
CA SER A 109 9.87 8.33 3.57
C SER A 109 8.86 8.87 4.57
N HIS A 110 7.56 8.60 4.37
CA HIS A 110 6.51 8.98 5.30
C HIS A 110 6.54 8.12 6.57
N LEU A 111 6.63 6.80 6.44
CA LEU A 111 6.77 5.86 7.57
C LEU A 111 8.07 6.09 8.35
N ALA A 112 9.14 6.48 7.67
CA ALA A 112 10.43 6.78 8.27
C ALA A 112 10.40 8.00 9.22
N LEU A 113 9.33 8.81 9.21
CA LEU A 113 9.14 9.85 10.23
C LEU A 113 9.00 9.24 11.64
N ALA A 114 8.33 8.08 11.77
CA ALA A 114 8.18 7.37 13.04
C ALA A 114 9.17 6.20 13.20
N TYR A 115 9.61 5.63 12.07
CA TYR A 115 10.50 4.47 12.00
C TYR A 115 11.78 4.76 11.21
N PRO A 116 12.62 5.71 11.66
CA PRO A 116 13.84 6.06 10.95
C PRO A 116 14.92 4.97 11.06
N SER A 117 15.90 5.03 10.17
CA SER A 117 17.05 4.11 10.14
C SER A 117 18.24 4.54 11.00
N THR A 118 18.21 5.75 11.58
CA THR A 118 19.31 6.28 12.41
C THR A 118 18.83 6.63 13.81
N LEU A 119 19.71 6.50 14.81
CA LEU A 119 19.42 6.82 16.21
C LEU A 119 19.07 8.30 16.40
N GLU A 120 19.79 9.21 15.73
CA GLU A 120 19.55 10.66 15.81
C GLU A 120 18.11 11.02 15.45
N LYS A 121 17.64 10.56 14.28
CA LYS A 121 16.25 10.77 13.84
C LYS A 121 15.25 10.03 14.72
N TYR A 122 15.62 8.88 15.28
CA TYR A 122 14.76 8.17 16.21
C TYR A 122 14.51 9.00 17.47
N LEU A 123 15.54 9.64 18.02
CA LEU A 123 15.43 10.52 19.18
C LEU A 123 14.53 11.73 18.90
N GLU A 124 14.62 12.32 17.69
CA GLU A 124 13.70 13.38 17.24
C GLU A 124 12.24 12.89 17.15
N ALA A 125 12.03 11.68 16.64
CA ALA A 125 10.70 11.09 16.43
C ALA A 125 9.99 10.66 17.72
N VAL A 126 10.71 10.46 18.82
CA VAL A 126 10.14 10.11 20.14
C VAL A 126 10.02 11.30 21.08
N ASP A 127 10.47 12.48 20.68
CA ASP A 127 10.27 13.70 21.47
C ASP A 127 8.76 13.96 21.64
N PRO A 128 8.25 14.13 22.88
CA PRO A 128 6.83 14.38 23.14
C PRO A 128 6.25 15.63 22.45
N ASN A 129 7.11 16.57 22.04
CA ASN A 129 6.71 17.79 21.33
C ASN A 129 6.69 17.62 19.81
N THR A 130 7.19 16.50 19.29
CA THR A 130 7.20 16.20 17.86
C THR A 130 5.83 15.68 17.44
N HIS A 131 5.14 16.44 16.59
CA HIS A 131 3.93 15.97 15.92
C HIS A 131 4.30 15.21 14.64
N LEU A 132 3.98 13.91 14.58
CA LEU A 132 4.17 13.08 13.41
C LEU A 132 2.82 12.91 12.68
N PRO A 133 2.65 13.50 11.48
CA PRO A 133 1.40 13.39 10.73
C PRO A 133 1.29 12.00 10.08
N LEU A 134 1.03 10.98 10.88
CA LEU A 134 0.98 9.58 10.47
C LEU A 134 -0.44 9.02 10.67
N PHE A 135 -0.55 7.76 11.08
CA PHE A 135 -1.81 7.13 11.49
C PHE A 135 -1.89 7.01 13.03
N PRO A 136 -3.10 6.94 13.61
CA PRO A 136 -3.28 6.76 15.04
C PRO A 136 -2.60 5.49 15.57
N PRO A 137 -2.04 5.50 16.79
CA PRO A 137 -1.42 4.32 17.37
C PRO A 137 -2.45 3.21 17.61
N PHE A 138 -2.03 1.97 17.45
CA PHE A 138 -2.86 0.79 17.68
C PHE A 138 -2.03 -0.36 18.26
N GLN A 139 -2.69 -1.33 18.87
CA GLN A 139 -2.04 -2.50 19.46
C GLN A 139 -1.32 -3.30 18.37
N GLY A 140 -0.04 -3.60 18.58
CA GLY A 140 0.75 -4.40 17.63
C GLY A 140 1.32 -3.63 16.46
N GLN A 141 1.19 -2.30 16.48
CA GLN A 141 1.66 -1.42 15.41
C GLN A 141 3.13 -1.68 15.02
N HIS A 142 4.02 -1.87 15.98
CA HIS A 142 5.44 -2.05 15.70
C HIS A 142 5.71 -3.39 14.99
N PHE A 143 5.03 -4.46 15.41
CA PHE A 143 5.08 -5.76 14.74
C PHE A 143 4.49 -5.70 13.33
N ALA A 144 3.38 -4.99 13.15
CA ALA A 144 2.75 -4.77 11.85
C ALA A 144 3.69 -4.04 10.88
N ILE A 145 4.42 -3.03 11.36
CA ILE A 145 5.43 -2.32 10.57
C ILE A 145 6.62 -3.22 10.22
N VAL A 146 7.09 -4.06 11.16
CA VAL A 146 8.16 -5.05 10.87
C VAL A 146 7.70 -6.03 9.79
N ALA A 147 6.49 -6.58 9.91
CA ALA A 147 5.92 -7.50 8.93
C ALA A 147 5.81 -6.85 7.54
N LEU A 148 5.20 -5.66 7.48
CA LEU A 148 5.06 -4.88 6.25
C LEU A 148 6.43 -4.55 5.62
N ALA A 149 7.41 -4.14 6.42
CA ALA A 149 8.74 -3.80 5.94
C ALA A 149 9.47 -5.02 5.36
N ARG A 150 9.29 -6.21 5.96
CA ARG A 150 9.84 -7.46 5.42
C ARG A 150 9.14 -7.88 4.14
N GLU A 151 7.81 -7.88 4.15
CA GLU A 151 6.96 -8.23 3.01
C GLU A 151 7.28 -7.39 1.77
N THR A 152 7.48 -6.08 1.97
CA THR A 152 7.71 -5.11 0.89
C THR A 152 9.18 -4.79 0.67
N GLY A 153 10.10 -5.41 1.39
CA GLY A 153 11.54 -5.12 1.32
C GLY A 153 11.92 -3.68 1.72
N ALA A 154 11.07 -2.96 2.47
CA ALA A 154 11.34 -1.61 2.97
C ALA A 154 12.27 -1.65 4.19
N SER A 155 13.50 -2.16 4.00
CA SER A 155 14.48 -2.42 5.07
C SER A 155 14.86 -1.19 5.90
N ALA A 156 14.72 0.01 5.34
CA ALA A 156 14.98 1.27 6.04
C ALA A 156 14.13 1.47 7.30
N LEU A 157 12.95 0.83 7.37
CA LEU A 157 12.03 0.94 8.52
C LEU A 157 12.38 -0.04 9.65
N LEU A 158 13.14 -1.09 9.36
CA LEU A 158 13.37 -2.20 10.29
C LEU A 158 14.11 -1.82 11.56
N PRO A 159 15.16 -0.97 11.57
CA PRO A 159 15.92 -0.70 12.78
C PRO A 159 15.06 -0.16 13.92
N ALA A 160 14.32 0.93 13.68
CA ALA A 160 13.44 1.52 14.67
C ALA A 160 12.23 0.63 14.98
N ALA A 161 11.67 -0.06 13.98
CA ALA A 161 10.50 -0.92 14.19
C ALA A 161 10.83 -2.13 15.07
N LEU A 162 11.96 -2.79 14.85
CA LEU A 162 12.44 -3.90 15.67
C LEU A 162 12.80 -3.45 17.08
N TRP A 163 13.49 -2.31 17.22
CA TRP A 163 13.79 -1.74 18.53
C TRP A 163 12.51 -1.45 19.33
N ARG A 164 11.56 -0.72 18.75
CA ARG A 164 10.27 -0.42 19.41
C ARG A 164 9.50 -1.69 19.77
N SER A 165 9.49 -2.69 18.88
CA SER A 165 8.88 -4.00 19.15
C SER A 165 9.55 -4.73 20.32
N SER A 166 10.85 -4.53 20.56
CA SER A 166 11.56 -5.12 21.70
C SER A 166 11.33 -4.39 23.04
N CYS A 167 10.76 -3.19 22.99
CA CYS A 167 10.49 -2.37 24.18
C CYS A 167 9.07 -2.58 24.74
N VAL A 168 8.22 -3.35 24.07
CA VAL A 168 6.87 -3.66 24.56
C VAL A 168 6.90 -4.72 25.66
N PRO A 169 5.87 -4.81 26.52
CA PRO A 169 5.80 -5.81 27.58
C PRO A 169 5.97 -7.26 27.06
N PRO A 170 6.62 -8.17 27.82
CA PRO A 170 6.86 -9.54 27.37
C PRO A 170 5.60 -10.31 26.97
N ASP A 171 4.46 -10.03 27.60
CA ASP A 171 3.17 -10.63 27.28
C ASP A 171 2.65 -10.20 25.90
N GLU A 172 2.85 -8.93 25.49
CA GLU A 172 2.53 -8.48 24.13
C GLU A 172 3.44 -9.18 23.10
N ILE A 173 4.74 -9.27 23.38
CA ILE A 173 5.72 -9.96 22.53
C ILE A 173 5.32 -11.43 22.29
N VAL A 174 4.99 -12.15 23.36
CA VAL A 174 4.66 -13.59 23.29
C VAL A 174 3.35 -13.82 22.52
N ASN A 175 2.39 -12.92 22.66
CA ASN A 175 1.10 -13.04 21.98
C ASN A 175 1.13 -12.50 20.54
N GLY A 176 2.20 -11.81 20.13
CA GLY A 176 2.31 -11.19 18.81
C GLY A 176 1.31 -10.06 18.59
N ILE A 177 0.91 -9.39 19.68
CA ILE A 177 -0.02 -8.26 19.71
C ILE A 177 0.75 -7.01 20.08
#